data_AF-A0A8J8AHE9-F1
#
_entry.id   AF-A0A8J8AHE9-F1
#
_cell.length_a   1.000
_cell.length_b   1.000
_cell.length_c   1.000
_cell.angle_alpha   90.00
_cell.angle_beta   90.00
_cell.angle_gamma   90.00
#
_symmetry.space_group_name_H-M   'P 1'
#
loop_
_entity.id
_entity.type
_entity.pdbx_description
1 polymer ?
#
loop_
_entity_poly.entity_id
_entity_poly.type
_entity_poly.pdbx_seq_one_letter_code
_entity_poly.pdbx_strand_id
1 'polypeptide(L)'
;MRKKHLAMTLSRLRGFPEPKPELEQYRTPGNVAAELLWLAYSLGDIGGKIIADLGAGTGVLSVGACILGAGKVYAVEVDEKALGVARENASSLGVEDCIEFVHSDVSKFSRRVDAVVMNPPFGSQRKHADRPFLLKAFELSDVVYSIHLAKPEVRRFIEAFVKGAGFRTTHRIPLPFEIPAQFFFHRKRLERILVDIYRFERL
;
A
#
# COMPACT_ATOMS: atom_id res chain seq x y z
N MET A 1 -11.00 17.48 4.48
CA MET A 1 -11.26 16.23 5.24
C MET A 1 -10.31 16.14 6.44
N ARG A 2 -10.57 15.33 7.49
CA ARG A 2 -9.62 15.07 8.61
C ARG A 2 -9.12 13.62 8.55
N LYS A 3 -7.91 13.32 9.04
CA LYS A 3 -7.32 11.95 9.07
C LYS A 3 -8.26 10.88 9.63
N LYS A 4 -8.95 11.17 10.74
CA LYS A 4 -9.91 10.24 11.37
C LYS A 4 -11.09 9.90 10.45
N HIS A 5 -11.61 10.87 9.71
CA HIS A 5 -12.70 10.63 8.76
C HIS A 5 -12.22 9.75 7.60
N LEU A 6 -11.01 10.01 7.08
CA LEU A 6 -10.41 9.15 6.06
C LEU A 6 -10.30 7.69 6.56
N ALA A 7 -9.77 7.47 7.76
CA ALA A 7 -9.66 6.14 8.34
C ALA A 7 -11.01 5.42 8.45
N MET A 8 -12.06 6.13 8.88
CA MET A 8 -13.42 5.59 8.98
C MET A 8 -13.99 5.22 7.60
N THR A 9 -13.80 6.09 6.60
CA THR A 9 -14.23 5.82 5.21
C THR A 9 -13.53 4.59 4.65
N LEU A 10 -12.20 4.53 4.76
CA LEU A 10 -11.39 3.41 4.24
C LEU A 10 -11.71 2.08 4.95
N SER A 11 -12.07 2.11 6.23
CA SER A 11 -12.43 0.90 6.98
C SER A 11 -13.74 0.26 6.51
N ARG A 12 -14.60 1.00 5.80
CA ARG A 12 -15.89 0.52 5.28
C ARG A 12 -15.80 -0.13 3.89
N LEU A 13 -14.67 0.02 3.20
CA LEU A 13 -14.47 -0.58 1.87
C LEU A 13 -14.59 -2.11 1.92
N ARG A 14 -15.04 -2.75 0.85
CA ARG A 14 -15.09 -4.21 0.78
C ARG A 14 -13.68 -4.81 0.86
N GLY A 15 -13.55 -5.93 1.57
CA GLY A 15 -12.33 -6.74 1.61
C GLY A 15 -12.32 -7.82 0.52
N PHE A 16 -11.31 -8.68 0.55
CA PHE A 16 -11.19 -9.80 -0.37
C PHE A 16 -12.32 -10.82 -0.15
N PRO A 17 -13.05 -11.24 -1.20
CA PRO A 17 -14.10 -12.26 -1.08
C PRO A 17 -13.51 -13.64 -0.79
N GLU A 18 -12.40 -13.97 -1.44
CA GLU A 18 -11.66 -15.23 -1.32
C GLU A 18 -10.17 -14.89 -1.20
N PRO A 19 -9.69 -14.50 0.00
CA PRO A 19 -8.29 -14.09 0.16
C PRO A 19 -7.36 -15.29 -0.08
N LYS A 20 -6.28 -15.07 -0.82
CA LYS A 20 -5.22 -16.05 -1.13
C LYS A 20 -4.04 -15.89 -0.14
N PRO A 21 -3.83 -16.85 0.78
CA PRO A 21 -2.74 -16.78 1.74
C PRO A 21 -1.37 -16.62 1.09
N GLU A 22 -1.11 -17.33 0.00
CA GLU A 22 0.17 -17.35 -0.73
C GLU A 22 0.56 -15.99 -1.34
N LEU A 23 -0.42 -15.10 -1.54
CA LEU A 23 -0.23 -13.73 -1.98
C LEU A 23 -0.26 -12.73 -0.82
N GLU A 24 -0.40 -13.20 0.42
CA GLU A 24 -0.57 -12.38 1.63
C GLU A 24 -1.73 -11.38 1.50
N GLN A 25 -2.86 -11.82 0.92
CA GLN A 25 -4.03 -10.97 0.70
C GLN A 25 -4.78 -10.69 2.00
N TYR A 26 -4.52 -9.51 2.56
CA TYR A 26 -5.33 -8.88 3.58
C TYR A 26 -5.51 -7.40 3.24
N ARG A 27 -6.67 -6.87 3.60
CA ARG A 27 -6.97 -5.45 3.36
C ARG A 27 -6.14 -4.59 4.31
N THR A 28 -5.46 -3.56 3.80
CA THR A 28 -4.79 -2.55 4.64
C THR A 28 -5.81 -1.95 5.63
N PRO A 29 -5.60 -2.03 6.96
CA PRO A 29 -6.50 -1.46 7.95
C PRO A 29 -6.66 0.05 7.73
N GLY A 30 -7.89 0.56 7.85
CA GLY A 30 -8.18 1.95 7.50
C GLY A 30 -7.39 2.97 8.31
N ASN A 31 -7.04 2.67 9.57
CA ASN A 31 -6.15 3.51 10.37
C ASN A 31 -4.70 3.53 9.83
N VAL A 32 -4.18 2.39 9.37
CA VAL A 32 -2.84 2.27 8.79
C VAL A 32 -2.78 2.98 7.44
N ALA A 33 -3.78 2.72 6.58
CA ALA A 33 -3.91 3.38 5.29
C ALA A 33 -4.02 4.91 5.45
N ALA A 34 -4.85 5.37 6.38
CA ALA A 34 -5.00 6.79 6.65
C ALA A 34 -3.73 7.42 7.21
N GLU A 35 -2.94 6.72 8.03
CA GLU A 35 -1.66 7.26 8.53
C GLU A 35 -0.67 7.47 7.39
N LEU A 36 -0.50 6.47 6.52
CA LEU A 36 0.40 6.55 5.35
C LEU A 36 -0.04 7.67 4.40
N LEU A 37 -1.30 7.66 4.00
CA LEU A 37 -1.84 8.62 3.03
C LEU A 37 -1.87 10.05 3.58
N TRP A 38 -2.15 10.22 4.88
CA TRP A 38 -2.15 11.53 5.50
C TRP A 38 -0.75 12.11 5.64
N LEU A 39 0.24 11.27 5.96
CA LEU A 39 1.65 11.67 5.93
C LEU A 39 2.01 12.16 4.51
N ALA A 40 1.72 11.35 3.49
CA ALA A 40 2.01 11.68 2.09
C ALA A 40 1.32 12.99 1.65
N TYR A 41 0.05 13.15 1.96
CA TYR A 41 -0.71 14.38 1.68
C TYR A 41 -0.12 15.60 2.40
N SER A 42 0.24 15.47 3.68
CA SER A 42 0.79 16.58 4.47
C SER A 42 2.15 17.07 3.96
N LEU A 43 2.89 16.22 3.26
CA LEU A 43 4.19 16.53 2.65
C LEU A 43 4.06 17.01 1.19
N GLY A 44 2.85 17.08 0.64
CA GLY A 44 2.61 17.51 -0.74
C GLY A 44 2.81 16.42 -1.80
N ASP A 45 2.90 15.16 -1.37
CA ASP A 45 3.21 14.01 -2.23
C ASP A 45 1.95 13.33 -2.79
N ILE A 46 0.75 13.92 -2.61
CA ILE A 46 -0.53 13.37 -3.10
C ILE A 46 -1.32 14.37 -3.97
N GLY A 47 -1.62 15.57 -3.47
CA GLY A 47 -2.52 16.51 -4.16
C GLY A 47 -2.06 16.85 -5.58
N GLY A 48 -2.89 16.57 -6.59
CA GLY A 48 -2.60 16.77 -8.01
C GLY A 48 -1.51 15.85 -8.59
N LYS A 49 -0.99 14.90 -7.81
CA LYS A 49 0.10 14.00 -8.21
C LYS A 49 -0.40 12.77 -8.93
N ILE A 50 0.48 12.19 -9.74
CA ILE A 50 0.32 10.88 -10.34
C ILE A 50 0.92 9.86 -9.37
N ILE A 51 0.09 8.94 -8.87
CA ILE A 51 0.46 7.94 -7.86
C ILE A 51 0.46 6.54 -8.47
N ALA A 52 1.36 5.68 -8.03
CA ALA A 52 1.21 4.22 -8.22
C ALA A 52 0.93 3.53 -6.88
N ASP A 53 -0.09 2.69 -6.84
CA ASP A 53 -0.39 1.77 -5.75
C ASP A 53 0.05 0.36 -6.16
N LEU A 54 1.19 -0.10 -5.64
CA LEU A 54 1.78 -1.39 -6.03
C LEU A 54 1.27 -2.50 -5.10
N GLY A 55 0.59 -3.49 -5.68
CA GLY A 55 -0.13 -4.51 -4.90
C GLY A 55 -1.42 -3.93 -4.34
N ALA A 56 -2.18 -3.25 -5.21
CA ALA A 56 -3.33 -2.44 -4.81
C ALA A 56 -4.41 -3.26 -4.08
N GLY A 57 -4.49 -4.57 -4.32
CA GLY A 57 -5.47 -5.45 -3.69
C GLY A 57 -6.88 -4.96 -3.93
N THR A 58 -7.62 -4.69 -2.85
CA THR A 58 -8.99 -4.13 -2.91
C THR A 58 -9.03 -2.61 -3.04
N GLY A 59 -7.90 -1.96 -3.34
CA GLY A 59 -7.82 -0.54 -3.68
C GLY A 59 -7.88 0.43 -2.51
N VAL A 60 -7.62 0.01 -1.26
CA VAL A 60 -7.74 0.90 -0.10
C VAL A 60 -6.83 2.13 -0.19
N LEU A 61 -5.57 1.93 -0.58
CA LEU A 61 -4.62 3.03 -0.73
C LEU A 61 -4.97 3.87 -1.96
N SER A 62 -5.29 3.22 -3.09
CA SER A 62 -5.75 3.89 -4.31
C SER A 62 -6.94 4.83 -4.09
N VAL A 63 -8.01 4.31 -3.49
CA VAL A 63 -9.23 5.07 -3.17
C VAL A 63 -8.91 6.23 -2.21
N GLY A 64 -8.10 5.96 -1.18
CA GLY A 64 -7.71 7.00 -0.23
C GLY A 64 -6.85 8.11 -0.84
N ALA A 65 -5.96 7.79 -1.77
CA ALA A 65 -5.18 8.77 -2.53
C ALA A 65 -6.08 9.67 -3.38
N CYS A 66 -7.07 9.10 -4.09
CA CYS A 66 -8.04 9.88 -4.85
C CYS A 66 -8.93 10.77 -3.96
N ILE A 67 -9.39 10.28 -2.80
CA ILE A 67 -10.14 11.10 -1.82
C ILE A 67 -9.31 12.31 -1.34
N LEU A 68 -7.99 12.17 -1.26
CA LEU A 68 -7.06 13.23 -0.89
C LEU A 68 -6.63 14.11 -2.08
N GLY A 69 -7.21 13.91 -3.25
CA GLY A 69 -7.02 14.76 -4.42
C GLY A 69 -5.82 14.39 -5.28
N ALA A 70 -5.39 13.11 -5.31
CA ALA A 70 -4.49 12.63 -6.36
C ALA A 70 -5.06 12.99 -7.75
N GLY A 71 -4.19 13.40 -8.67
CA GLY A 71 -4.59 13.72 -10.05
C GLY A 71 -4.85 12.45 -10.87
N LYS A 72 -4.09 11.39 -10.61
CA LYS A 72 -4.29 10.05 -11.18
C LYS A 72 -3.65 9.01 -10.29
N VAL A 73 -4.25 7.82 -10.20
CA VAL A 73 -3.68 6.66 -9.53
C VAL A 73 -3.60 5.47 -10.49
N TYR A 74 -2.45 4.81 -10.57
CA TYR A 74 -2.32 3.49 -11.18
C TYR A 74 -2.43 2.43 -10.09
N ALA A 75 -3.52 1.67 -10.09
CA ALA A 75 -3.72 0.55 -9.16
C ALA A 75 -3.19 -0.74 -9.81
N VAL A 76 -1.99 -1.16 -9.42
CA VAL A 76 -1.30 -2.33 -10.01
C VAL A 76 -1.54 -3.56 -9.13
N GLU A 77 -2.15 -4.60 -9.69
CA GLU A 77 -2.51 -5.82 -8.98
C GLU A 77 -2.38 -7.05 -9.90
N VAL A 78 -1.91 -8.17 -9.35
CA VAL A 78 -1.72 -9.44 -10.10
C VAL A 78 -2.99 -10.32 -10.05
N ASP A 79 -3.88 -10.09 -9.08
CA ASP A 79 -5.14 -10.80 -8.95
C ASP A 79 -6.34 -10.00 -9.48
N GLU A 80 -6.83 -10.36 -10.66
CA GLU A 80 -8.01 -9.72 -11.28
C GLU A 80 -9.25 -9.74 -10.35
N LYS A 81 -9.43 -10.77 -9.50
CA LYS A 81 -10.56 -10.80 -8.55
C LYS A 81 -10.45 -9.67 -7.52
N ALA A 82 -9.25 -9.41 -7.01
CA ALA A 82 -9.01 -8.32 -6.08
C ALA A 82 -9.20 -6.96 -6.76
N LEU A 83 -8.71 -6.83 -7.99
CA LEU A 83 -8.86 -5.63 -8.81
C LEU A 83 -10.34 -5.34 -9.14
N GLY A 84 -11.17 -6.37 -9.34
CA GLY A 84 -12.62 -6.24 -9.45
C GLY A 84 -13.25 -5.58 -8.22
N VAL A 85 -12.87 -6.02 -7.02
CA VAL A 85 -13.31 -5.40 -5.75
C VAL A 85 -12.78 -3.97 -5.63
N ALA A 86 -11.57 -3.69 -6.08
CA ALA A 86 -11.02 -2.33 -6.10
C ALA A 86 -11.87 -1.38 -6.97
N ARG A 87 -12.34 -1.83 -8.13
CA ARG A 87 -13.25 -1.06 -9.00
C ARG A 87 -14.58 -0.77 -8.31
N GLU A 88 -15.19 -1.77 -7.68
CA GLU A 88 -16.43 -1.58 -6.91
C GLU A 88 -16.25 -0.59 -5.75
N ASN A 89 -15.14 -0.72 -5.01
CA ASN A 89 -14.81 0.18 -3.91
C ASN A 89 -14.64 1.62 -4.39
N ALA A 90 -13.94 1.83 -5.50
CA ALA A 90 -13.78 3.15 -6.11
C ALA A 90 -15.11 3.76 -6.56
N SER A 91 -15.93 2.97 -7.27
CA SER A 91 -17.23 3.41 -7.75
C SER A 91 -18.21 3.73 -6.61
N SER A 92 -18.18 2.95 -5.52
CA SER A 92 -19.01 3.23 -4.33
C SER A 92 -18.73 4.59 -3.68
N LEU A 93 -17.59 5.22 -3.98
CA LEU A 93 -17.18 6.52 -3.49
C LEU A 93 -17.04 7.57 -4.59
N GLY A 94 -17.38 7.25 -5.85
CA GLY A 94 -17.31 8.18 -6.98
C GLY A 94 -15.89 8.64 -7.34
N VAL A 95 -14.89 7.77 -7.15
CA VAL A 95 -13.47 8.09 -7.42
C VAL A 95 -12.84 7.18 -8.49
N GLU A 96 -13.64 6.36 -9.17
CA GLU A 96 -13.17 5.43 -10.20
C GLU A 96 -12.47 6.12 -11.37
N ASP A 97 -12.91 7.31 -11.77
CA ASP A 97 -12.32 8.07 -12.88
C ASP A 97 -10.89 8.57 -12.58
N CYS A 98 -10.52 8.63 -11.30
CA CYS A 98 -9.17 8.96 -10.85
C CYS A 98 -8.21 7.76 -10.92
N ILE A 99 -8.72 6.53 -11.12
CA ILE A 99 -7.95 5.30 -10.99
C ILE A 99 -7.86 4.55 -12.33
N GLU A 100 -6.64 4.34 -12.82
CA GLU A 100 -6.34 3.37 -13.88
C GLU A 100 -6.02 2.02 -13.22
N PHE A 101 -6.92 1.05 -13.39
CA PHE A 101 -6.77 -0.31 -12.88
C PHE A 101 -5.91 -1.15 -13.83
N VAL A 102 -4.75 -1.61 -13.34
CA VAL A 102 -3.74 -2.32 -14.15
C VAL A 102 -3.57 -3.74 -13.62
N HIS A 103 -4.14 -4.72 -14.32
CA HIS A 103 -3.90 -6.12 -14.04
C HIS A 103 -2.54 -6.53 -14.62
N SER A 104 -1.53 -6.62 -13.75
CA SER A 104 -0.15 -6.95 -14.13
C SER A 104 0.65 -7.40 -12.93
N ASP A 105 1.68 -8.22 -13.19
CA ASP A 105 2.75 -8.39 -12.21
C ASP A 105 3.48 -7.07 -12.00
N VAL A 106 3.84 -6.76 -10.76
CA VAL A 106 4.51 -5.51 -10.37
C VAL A 106 5.79 -5.27 -11.16
N SER A 107 6.56 -6.32 -11.48
CA SER A 107 7.82 -6.21 -12.22
C SER A 107 7.64 -5.69 -13.65
N LYS A 108 6.45 -5.88 -14.25
CA LYS A 108 6.14 -5.50 -15.62
C LYS A 108 5.60 -4.08 -15.76
N PHE A 109 5.20 -3.43 -14.66
CA PHE A 109 4.76 -2.06 -14.69
C PHE A 109 5.96 -1.11 -14.88
N SER A 110 5.84 -0.10 -15.75
CA SER A 110 6.98 0.72 -16.18
C SER A 110 6.63 2.20 -16.42
N ARG A 111 5.59 2.72 -15.76
CA ARG A 111 5.22 4.15 -15.86
C ARG A 111 5.86 4.95 -14.73
N ARG A 112 6.66 5.96 -15.06
CA ARG A 112 7.17 6.93 -14.07
C ARG A 112 6.00 7.65 -13.40
N VAL A 113 6.06 7.82 -12.08
CA VAL A 113 5.03 8.49 -11.27
C VAL A 113 5.65 9.44 -10.26
N ASP A 114 4.87 10.38 -9.74
CA ASP A 114 5.36 11.38 -8.78
C ASP A 114 5.64 10.74 -7.41
N ALA A 115 4.78 9.81 -6.97
CA ALA A 115 4.98 9.05 -5.75
C ALA A 115 4.42 7.62 -5.85
N VAL A 116 5.02 6.70 -5.10
CA VAL A 116 4.51 5.33 -4.92
C VAL A 116 3.95 5.18 -3.51
N VAL A 117 2.80 4.52 -3.39
CA VAL A 117 2.26 4.02 -2.12
C VAL A 117 2.12 2.50 -2.23
N MET A 118 2.38 1.76 -1.15
CA MET A 118 2.19 0.30 -1.17
C MET A 118 2.06 -0.31 0.22
N ASN A 119 1.33 -1.42 0.26
CA ASN A 119 1.36 -2.39 1.36
C ASN A 119 1.81 -3.74 0.77
N PRO A 120 3.11 -3.91 0.49
CA PRO A 120 3.60 -5.11 -0.19
C PRO A 120 3.48 -6.35 0.70
N PRO A 121 3.50 -7.56 0.13
CA PRO A 121 3.58 -8.79 0.92
C PRO A 121 4.85 -8.75 1.80
N PHE A 122 4.73 -9.12 3.07
CA PHE A 122 5.84 -9.07 4.03
C PHE A 122 6.87 -10.19 3.85
N GLY A 123 6.57 -11.16 2.98
CA GLY A 123 7.42 -12.31 2.70
C GLY A 123 7.39 -13.36 3.80
N SER A 124 6.29 -13.42 4.56
CA SER A 124 6.02 -14.45 5.55
C SER A 124 5.71 -15.79 4.89
N GLN A 125 5.10 -15.76 3.70
CA GLN A 125 4.77 -16.96 2.92
C GLN A 125 5.86 -17.29 1.90
N ARG A 126 6.39 -16.26 1.24
CA ARG A 126 7.51 -16.38 0.28
C ARG A 126 8.62 -15.45 0.70
N LYS A 127 9.77 -16.02 1.09
CA LYS A 127 10.95 -15.24 1.48
C LYS A 127 11.27 -14.21 0.40
N HIS A 128 11.45 -12.95 0.82
CA HIS A 128 11.78 -11.81 -0.05
C HIS A 128 10.68 -11.38 -1.05
N ALA A 129 9.41 -11.65 -0.77
CA ALA A 129 8.30 -11.20 -1.63
C ALA A 129 8.17 -9.68 -1.75
N ASP A 130 8.70 -8.93 -0.79
CA ASP A 130 8.74 -7.46 -0.74
C ASP A 130 9.79 -6.84 -1.69
N ARG A 131 10.84 -7.59 -2.05
CA ARG A 131 11.95 -7.04 -2.85
C ARG A 131 11.56 -6.58 -4.25
N PRO A 132 10.79 -7.34 -5.05
CA PRO A 132 10.35 -6.88 -6.37
C PRO A 132 9.56 -5.57 -6.29
N PHE A 133 8.76 -5.39 -5.22
CA PHE A 133 7.99 -4.17 -4.98
C PHE A 133 8.90 -2.99 -4.68
N LEU A 134 9.88 -3.15 -3.78
CA LEU A 134 10.84 -2.09 -3.45
C LEU A 134 11.70 -1.69 -4.66
N LEU A 135 12.24 -2.67 -5.40
CA LEU A 135 13.01 -2.41 -6.63
C LEU A 135 12.18 -1.61 -7.63
N LYS A 136 10.94 -2.06 -7.86
CA LYS A 136 10.06 -1.39 -8.80
C LYS A 136 9.67 0.00 -8.30
N ALA A 137 9.35 0.19 -7.03
CA ALA A 137 9.00 1.49 -6.48
C ALA A 137 10.13 2.52 -6.68
N PHE A 138 11.38 2.10 -6.44
CA PHE A 138 12.58 2.93 -6.65
C PHE A 138 12.93 3.18 -8.12
N GLU A 139 12.48 2.33 -9.03
CA GLU A 139 12.57 2.58 -10.48
C GLU A 139 11.56 3.64 -10.93
N LEU A 140 10.33 3.59 -10.40
CA LEU A 140 9.21 4.39 -10.90
C LEU A 140 9.15 5.81 -10.33
N SER A 141 9.68 6.04 -9.13
CA SER A 141 9.53 7.31 -8.43
C SER A 141 10.74 7.66 -7.55
N ASP A 142 10.86 8.95 -7.24
CA ASP A 142 11.85 9.49 -6.31
C ASP A 142 11.28 9.59 -4.88
N VAL A 143 9.98 9.37 -4.70
CA VAL A 143 9.27 9.38 -3.41
C VAL A 143 8.46 8.10 -3.26
N VAL A 144 8.73 7.32 -2.21
CA VAL A 144 8.08 6.03 -1.98
C VAL A 144 7.57 5.91 -0.56
N TYR A 145 6.32 5.50 -0.40
CA TYR A 145 5.68 5.16 0.87
C TYR A 145 5.40 3.66 0.93
N SER A 146 5.88 3.00 1.97
CA SER A 146 5.74 1.55 2.10
C SER A 146 5.52 1.11 3.54
N ILE A 147 4.80 0.00 3.71
CA ILE A 147 4.53 -0.62 5.00
C ILE A 147 5.38 -1.90 5.12
N HIS A 148 6.10 -2.06 6.22
CA HIS A 148 6.88 -3.28 6.50
C HIS A 148 6.76 -3.68 7.97
N LEU A 149 7.01 -4.96 8.29
CA LEU A 149 7.03 -5.45 9.67
C LEU A 149 8.03 -4.67 10.54
N ALA A 150 7.61 -4.24 11.73
CA ALA A 150 8.44 -3.52 12.69
C ALA A 150 9.33 -4.48 13.52
N LYS A 151 10.11 -5.32 12.84
CA LYS A 151 11.08 -6.23 13.46
C LYS A 151 12.52 -5.70 13.27
N PRO A 152 13.43 -5.86 14.25
CA PRO A 152 14.81 -5.38 14.14
C PRO A 152 15.54 -5.85 12.87
N GLU A 153 15.36 -7.10 12.48
CA GLU A 153 15.94 -7.70 11.29
C GLU A 153 15.38 -7.11 9.98
N VAL A 154 14.08 -6.80 9.94
CA VAL A 154 13.44 -6.16 8.79
C VAL A 154 13.89 -4.71 8.68
N ARG A 155 13.97 -3.97 9.80
CA ARG A 155 14.50 -2.60 9.85
C ARG A 155 15.92 -2.52 9.29
N ARG A 156 16.82 -3.40 9.73
CA ARG A 156 18.19 -3.47 9.21
C ARG A 156 18.23 -3.78 7.72
N PHE A 157 17.39 -4.71 7.25
CA PHE A 157 17.30 -5.02 5.83
C PHE A 157 16.83 -3.82 5.01
N ILE A 158 15.73 -3.17 5.41
CA ILE A 158 15.18 -2.00 4.71
C ILE A 158 16.21 -0.87 4.66
N GLU A 159 16.88 -0.57 5.78
CA GLU A 159 17.91 0.48 5.82
C GLU A 159 19.07 0.21 4.85
N ALA A 160 19.60 -1.02 4.84
CA ALA A 160 20.66 -1.40 3.92
C ALA A 160 20.20 -1.38 2.45
N PHE A 161 18.99 -1.85 2.18
CA PHE A 161 18.40 -1.91 0.85
C PHE A 161 18.15 -0.51 0.27
N VAL A 162 17.52 0.38 1.05
CA VAL A 162 17.23 1.78 0.72
C VAL A 162 18.52 2.53 0.40
N LYS A 163 19.54 2.41 1.26
CA LYS A 163 20.85 3.03 1.04
C LYS A 163 21.54 2.51 -0.22
N GLY A 164 21.52 1.19 -0.45
CA GLY A 164 22.10 0.57 -1.62
C GLY A 164 21.43 0.99 -2.94
N ALA A 165 20.15 1.37 -2.89
CA ALA A 165 19.38 1.86 -4.04
C ALA A 165 19.52 3.38 -4.28
N GLY A 166 20.32 4.10 -3.48
CA GLY A 166 20.46 5.55 -3.59
C GLY A 166 19.28 6.35 -3.02
N PHE A 167 18.59 5.80 -2.02
CA PHE A 167 17.52 6.47 -1.28
C PHE A 167 17.92 6.68 0.18
N ARG A 168 17.16 7.55 0.85
CA ARG A 168 17.18 7.72 2.31
C ARG A 168 15.79 7.54 2.90
N THR A 169 15.73 7.07 4.13
CA THR A 169 14.50 7.09 4.94
C THR A 169 14.35 8.46 5.57
N THR A 170 13.29 9.21 5.22
CA THR A 170 13.03 10.52 5.83
C THR A 170 12.03 10.42 6.99
N HIS A 171 11.09 9.46 6.92
CA HIS A 171 10.11 9.22 7.97
C HIS A 171 9.95 7.72 8.23
N ARG A 172 9.72 7.38 9.50
CA ARG A 172 9.34 6.04 9.94
C ARG A 172 8.34 6.15 11.11
N ILE A 173 7.12 5.68 10.90
CA ILE A 173 6.04 5.73 11.92
C ILE A 173 5.68 4.30 12.32
N PRO A 174 6.00 3.86 13.55
CA PRO A 174 5.56 2.56 14.05
C PRO A 174 4.10 2.61 14.48
N LEU A 175 3.31 1.61 14.11
CA LEU A 175 1.91 1.50 14.49
C LEU A 175 1.41 0.05 14.51
N PRO A 176 0.37 -0.24 15.31
CA PRO A 176 -0.29 -1.53 15.28
C PRO A 176 -1.07 -1.75 13.99
N PHE A 177 -0.95 -2.95 13.45
CA PHE A 177 -1.68 -3.45 12.29
C PHE A 177 -2.54 -4.63 12.72
N GLU A 178 -3.84 -4.50 12.54
CA GLU A 178 -4.83 -5.51 12.93
C GLU A 178 -5.30 -6.26 11.69
N ILE A 179 -4.96 -7.55 11.62
CA ILE A 179 -5.40 -8.46 10.57
C ILE A 179 -6.65 -9.20 11.09
N PRO A 180 -7.84 -8.96 10.53
CA PRO A 180 -9.03 -9.72 10.90
C PRO A 180 -8.83 -11.21 10.55
N ALA A 181 -9.52 -12.11 11.26
CA ALA A 181 -9.53 -13.52 10.86
C ALA A 181 -10.22 -13.67 9.49
N GLN A 182 -9.44 -13.77 8.42
CA GLN A 182 -9.95 -13.92 7.05
C GLN A 182 -9.67 -15.30 6.42
N PHE A 183 -8.80 -16.12 7.01
CA PHE A 183 -8.45 -17.46 6.55
C PHE A 183 -9.05 -18.57 7.43
N PHE A 184 -9.37 -19.72 6.82
CA PHE A 184 -9.99 -20.89 7.46
C PHE A 184 -9.14 -21.52 8.57
N PHE A 185 -7.84 -21.26 8.60
CA PHE A 185 -6.89 -21.80 9.58
C PHE A 185 -6.60 -20.85 10.76
N HIS A 186 -7.21 -19.67 10.81
CA HIS A 186 -7.03 -18.75 11.93
C HIS A 186 -7.70 -19.28 13.21
N ARG A 187 -6.88 -19.56 14.24
CA ARG A 187 -7.37 -19.89 15.60
C ARG A 187 -7.84 -18.67 16.40
N LYS A 188 -7.37 -17.45 16.05
CA LYS A 188 -7.70 -16.19 16.72
C LYS A 188 -8.54 -15.31 15.80
N ARG A 189 -9.56 -14.65 16.37
CA ARG A 189 -10.50 -13.75 15.64
C ARG A 189 -9.83 -12.51 15.03
N LEU A 190 -8.67 -12.10 15.57
CA LEU A 190 -7.90 -10.94 15.13
C LEU A 190 -6.43 -11.14 15.51
N GLU A 191 -5.52 -11.00 14.55
CA GLU A 191 -4.08 -11.00 14.77
C GLU A 191 -3.57 -9.55 14.77
N ARG A 192 -2.75 -9.20 15.77
CA ARG A 192 -2.18 -7.85 15.90
C ARG A 192 -0.67 -7.94 15.77
N ILE A 193 -0.14 -7.29 14.77
CA ILE A 193 1.30 -7.16 14.51
C ILE A 193 1.71 -5.68 14.60
N LEU A 194 3.01 -5.42 14.72
CA LEU A 194 3.55 -4.07 14.60
C LEU A 194 4.17 -3.90 13.21
N VAL A 195 3.86 -2.79 12.57
CA VAL A 195 4.44 -2.39 11.29
C VAL A 195 5.07 -1.00 11.41
N ASP A 196 5.98 -0.70 10.50
CA ASP A 196 6.51 0.63 10.27
C ASP A 196 5.99 1.13 8.92
N ILE A 197 5.39 2.32 8.90
CA ILE A 197 5.20 3.10 7.67
C ILE A 197 6.48 3.87 7.40
N TYR A 198 7.03 3.71 6.21
CA TYR A 198 8.22 4.41 5.75
C TYR A 198 7.86 5.46 4.70
N ARG A 199 8.63 6.56 4.70
CA ARG A 199 8.84 7.41 3.52
C ARG A 199 10.30 7.33 3.11
N PHE A 200 10.53 6.97 1.85
CA PHE A 200 11.83 6.98 1.20
C PHE A 200 11.89 8.12 0.18
N GLU A 201 13.06 8.71 0.04
CA GLU A 201 13.34 9.79 -0.91
C GLU A 201 14.69 9.57 -1.58
N ARG A 202 14.77 9.77 -2.90
CA ARG A 202 16.03 9.65 -3.64
C ARG A 202 17.05 10.71 -3.17
N LEU A 203 18.32 10.31 -3.08
CA LEU A 203 19.45 11.18 -2.76
C LEU A 203 19.78 12.18 -3.88
#